data_AF-A0A444V0U3-F1
#
_entry.id   AF-A0A444V0U3-F1
#
_cell.length_a   1.000
_cell.length_b   1.000
_cell.length_c   1.000
_cell.angle_alpha   90.00
_cell.angle_beta   90.00
_cell.angle_gamma   90.00
#
_symmetry.space_group_name_H-M   'P 1'
#
loop_
_entity.id
_entity.type
_entity.pdbx_description
1 polymer ?
#
loop_
_entity_poly.entity_id
_entity_poly.type
_entity_poly.pdbx_seq_one_letter_code
_entity_poly.pdbx_strand_id
1 'polypeptide(L)'
;MEAVKKHQGCPARLRADRGTENGHVKQMLMFMKRTGSDLYVDNCYLEGSSNCNQRIEQWWGFLRKHNAQYWMDFFAMLKDIGCFTGDFLDKALIQFCFMDLVQAELDATVNLWNSHRIRPSKNHKVPSGRPVVMYTCKELYGEQDYLCSVTDDEVNACLEECTNKGLFTCDETVFELCSLLMEEEDRQKPHCAEEAALLYHFLRDKIL
;
A
#
# COMPACT_ATOMS: atom_id res chain seq x y z
N MET A 1 4.82 -8.77 2.89
CA MET A 1 4.75 -10.26 2.87
C MET A 1 3.46 -10.84 2.29
N GLU A 2 2.33 -10.15 2.34
CA GLU A 2 1.06 -10.65 1.79
C GLU A 2 1.13 -11.13 0.33
N ALA A 3 1.82 -10.39 -0.55
CA ALA A 3 2.00 -10.81 -1.94
C ALA A 3 2.76 -12.14 -2.07
N VAL A 4 3.81 -12.35 -1.28
CA VAL A 4 4.58 -13.60 -1.26
C VAL A 4 3.70 -14.76 -0.80
N LYS A 5 2.91 -14.55 0.26
CA LYS A 5 1.95 -15.55 0.77
C LYS A 5 0.88 -15.88 -0.28
N LYS A 6 0.30 -14.87 -0.91
CA LYS A 6 -0.74 -15.03 -1.95
C LYS A 6 -0.25 -15.82 -3.15
N HIS A 7 1.00 -15.60 -3.57
CA HIS A 7 1.58 -16.26 -4.73
C HIS A 7 2.40 -17.51 -4.39
N GLN A 8 2.54 -17.84 -3.10
CA GLN A 8 3.42 -18.93 -2.61
C GLN A 8 4.83 -18.84 -3.21
N GLY A 9 5.34 -17.63 -3.37
CA GLY A 9 6.60 -17.40 -4.05
C GLY A 9 7.14 -15.98 -3.91
N CYS A 10 8.45 -15.85 -4.05
CA CYS A 10 9.19 -14.58 -4.05
C CYS A 10 9.70 -14.22 -5.46
N PRO A 11 9.95 -12.95 -5.76
CA PRO A 11 10.47 -12.55 -7.07
C PRO A 11 11.90 -13.06 -7.27
N ALA A 12 12.26 -13.48 -8.49
CA ALA A 12 13.64 -13.87 -8.76
C ALA A 12 14.64 -12.72 -8.57
N ARG A 13 14.23 -11.48 -8.85
CA ARG A 13 15.01 -10.27 -8.54
C ARG A 13 14.10 -9.14 -8.10
N LEU A 14 14.63 -8.29 -7.23
CA LEU A 14 14.04 -7.03 -6.84
C LEU A 14 15.06 -5.90 -7.07
N ARG A 15 14.57 -4.75 -7.51
CA ARG A 15 15.36 -3.52 -7.61
C ARG A 15 14.76 -2.47 -6.68
N ALA A 16 15.63 -1.81 -5.92
CA ALA A 16 15.28 -0.67 -5.10
C ALA A 16 16.29 0.47 -5.30
N ASP A 17 15.92 1.64 -4.79
CA ASP A 17 16.87 2.72 -4.58
C ASP A 17 17.89 2.36 -3.49
N ARG A 18 18.97 3.15 -3.43
CA ARG A 18 19.92 3.08 -2.33
C ARG A 18 19.33 3.81 -1.13
N GLY A 19 18.96 3.05 -0.11
CA GLY A 19 18.41 3.58 1.13
C GLY A 19 18.40 2.52 2.22
N THR A 20 18.24 2.97 3.46
CA THR A 20 18.14 2.07 4.63
C THR A 20 16.74 1.53 4.83
N GLU A 21 15.72 2.20 4.29
CA GLU A 21 14.30 1.86 4.46
C GLU A 21 13.96 0.47 3.90
N ASN A 22 14.60 0.07 2.81
CA ASN A 22 14.36 -1.22 2.15
C ASN A 22 15.22 -2.38 2.69
N GLY A 23 15.92 -2.18 3.82
CA GLY A 23 16.81 -3.17 4.42
C GLY A 23 16.12 -4.50 4.75
N HIS A 24 14.94 -4.45 5.36
CA HIS A 24 14.16 -5.64 5.68
C HIS A 24 13.71 -6.39 4.41
N VAL A 25 13.27 -5.67 3.38
CA VAL A 25 12.87 -6.28 2.09
C VAL A 25 14.04 -7.03 1.46
N LYS A 26 15.24 -6.44 1.49
CA LYS A 26 16.48 -7.08 1.03
C LYS A 26 16.79 -8.35 1.82
N GLN A 27 16.77 -8.28 3.15
CA GLN A 27 17.08 -9.40 4.02
C GLN A 27 16.08 -10.55 3.85
N MET A 28 14.78 -10.25 3.80
CA MET A 28 13.72 -11.23 3.57
C MET A 28 13.89 -11.92 2.21
N LEU A 29 14.18 -11.16 1.14
CA LEU A 29 14.43 -11.74 -0.18
C LEU A 29 15.65 -12.67 -0.18
N MET A 30 16.76 -12.23 0.41
CA MET A 30 17.97 -13.04 0.52
C MET A 30 17.74 -14.31 1.34
N PHE A 31 16.97 -14.20 2.44
CA PHE A 31 16.60 -15.35 3.25
C PHE A 31 15.77 -16.36 2.44
N MET A 32 14.69 -15.93 1.79
CA MET A 32 13.83 -16.82 0.98
C MET A 32 14.58 -17.45 -0.20
N LYS A 33 15.62 -16.79 -0.71
CA LYS A 33 16.42 -17.29 -1.85
C LYS A 33 17.65 -18.10 -1.47
N ARG A 34 17.96 -18.25 -0.17
CA ARG A 34 19.22 -18.86 0.31
C ARG A 34 19.45 -20.30 -0.16
N THR A 35 18.38 -21.04 -0.45
CA THR A 35 18.38 -22.44 -0.93
C THR A 35 17.99 -22.55 -2.41
N GLY A 36 17.74 -21.41 -3.07
CA GLY A 36 17.36 -21.36 -4.48
C GLY A 36 18.50 -21.80 -5.40
N SER A 37 18.15 -22.09 -6.65
CA SER A 37 19.11 -22.43 -7.72
C SER A 37 18.89 -21.62 -8.99
N ASP A 38 18.09 -20.55 -8.91
CA ASP A 38 17.86 -19.68 -10.06
C ASP A 38 19.08 -18.80 -10.35
N LEU A 39 19.11 -18.27 -11.57
CA LEU A 39 20.21 -17.46 -12.12
C LEU A 39 20.61 -16.26 -11.25
N TYR A 40 19.72 -15.81 -10.36
CA TYR A 40 19.89 -14.58 -9.62
C TYR A 40 20.02 -14.78 -8.10
N VAL A 41 20.26 -15.99 -7.61
CA VAL A 41 20.50 -16.26 -6.17
C VAL A 41 21.52 -15.30 -5.57
N ASP A 42 22.71 -15.18 -6.19
CA ASP A 42 23.81 -14.36 -5.68
C ASP A 42 23.61 -12.85 -5.87
N ASN A 43 22.62 -12.45 -6.67
CA ASN A 43 22.37 -11.04 -7.02
C ASN A 43 20.87 -10.75 -7.18
N CYS A 44 20.10 -11.22 -6.21
CA CYS A 44 18.64 -11.13 -6.21
C CYS A 44 18.15 -9.72 -5.85
N TYR A 45 18.98 -8.90 -5.21
CA TYR A 45 18.63 -7.54 -4.82
C TYR A 45 19.57 -6.53 -5.47
N LEU A 46 19.00 -5.65 -6.31
CA LEU A 46 19.73 -4.63 -7.04
C LEU A 46 19.49 -3.26 -6.45
N GLU A 47 20.57 -2.62 -6.04
CA GLU A 47 20.55 -1.21 -5.65
C GLU A 47 20.96 -0.34 -6.83
N GLY A 48 20.10 0.61 -7.19
CA GLY A 48 20.31 1.49 -8.33
C GLY A 48 20.12 2.96 -7.99
N SER A 49 20.57 3.82 -8.89
CA SER A 49 20.21 5.25 -8.82
C SER A 49 18.73 5.46 -9.09
N SER A 50 18.17 6.51 -8.47
CA SER A 50 16.78 6.94 -8.65
C SER A 50 16.40 7.18 -10.12
N ASN A 51 17.37 7.60 -10.95
CA ASN A 51 17.19 7.81 -12.39
C ASN A 51 16.69 6.57 -13.14
N CYS A 52 16.93 5.37 -12.61
CA CYS A 52 16.46 4.12 -13.22
C CYS A 52 15.15 3.59 -12.64
N ASN A 53 14.58 4.23 -11.61
CA ASN A 53 13.32 3.83 -10.97
C ASN A 53 12.08 4.39 -11.70
N GLN A 54 12.25 4.83 -12.95
CA GLN A 54 11.22 5.51 -13.74
C GLN A 54 9.86 4.82 -13.72
N ARG A 55 9.80 3.48 -13.79
CA ARG A 55 8.51 2.77 -13.81
C ARG A 55 7.72 2.94 -12.51
N ILE A 56 8.37 2.82 -11.36
CA ILE A 56 7.71 2.97 -10.06
C ILE A 56 7.43 4.45 -9.78
N GLU A 57 8.32 5.36 -10.18
CA GLU A 57 8.08 6.81 -10.07
C GLU A 57 6.88 7.28 -10.91
N GLN A 58 6.71 6.73 -12.11
CA GLN A 58 5.52 7.00 -12.93
C GLN A 58 4.24 6.51 -12.24
N TRP A 59 4.29 5.37 -11.56
CA TRP A 59 3.17 4.87 -10.79
C TRP A 59 2.86 5.76 -9.57
N TRP A 60 3.88 6.19 -8.82
CA TRP A 60 3.70 7.15 -7.73
C TRP A 60 3.10 8.47 -8.20
N GLY A 61 3.56 8.97 -9.35
CA GLY A 61 2.98 10.14 -10.01
C GLY A 61 1.52 9.94 -10.40
N PHE A 62 1.14 8.75 -10.86
CA PHE A 62 -0.26 8.39 -11.13
C PHE A 62 -1.09 8.37 -9.85
N LEU A 63 -0.65 7.64 -8.82
CA LEU A 63 -1.34 7.55 -7.52
C LEU A 63 -1.59 8.94 -6.94
N ARG A 64 -0.58 9.80 -6.96
CA ARG A 64 -0.69 11.17 -6.46
C ARG A 64 -1.74 11.96 -7.23
N LYS A 65 -1.66 11.98 -8.56
CA LYS A 65 -2.56 12.78 -9.41
C LYS A 65 -4.02 12.31 -9.35
N HIS A 66 -4.25 11.01 -9.19
CA HIS A 66 -5.58 10.42 -9.31
C HIS A 66 -6.25 10.12 -7.97
N ASN A 67 -5.51 10.12 -6.86
CA ASN A 67 -6.06 9.79 -5.56
C ASN A 67 -5.43 10.60 -4.42
N ALA A 68 -4.14 10.41 -4.16
CA ALA A 68 -3.56 10.84 -2.89
C ALA A 68 -3.52 12.37 -2.72
N GLN A 69 -3.43 13.15 -3.80
CA GLN A 69 -3.36 14.62 -3.71
C GLN A 69 -4.61 15.22 -3.04
N TYR A 70 -5.80 14.67 -3.33
CA TYR A 70 -7.05 15.14 -2.71
C TYR A 70 -6.98 15.02 -1.18
N TRP A 71 -6.64 13.82 -0.67
CA TRP A 71 -6.53 13.58 0.77
C TRP A 71 -5.43 14.41 1.42
N MET A 72 -4.29 14.58 0.75
CA MET A 72 -3.21 15.45 1.22
C MET A 72 -3.69 16.89 1.41
N ASP A 73 -4.41 17.44 0.42
CA ASP A 73 -4.94 18.80 0.48
C ASP A 73 -6.06 18.93 1.53
N PHE A 74 -6.92 17.91 1.65
CA PHE A 74 -7.98 17.86 2.64
C PHE A 74 -7.44 17.87 4.08
N PHE A 75 -6.48 17.00 4.39
CA PHE A 75 -5.87 16.96 5.73
C PHE A 75 -4.98 18.17 6.00
N ALA A 76 -4.33 18.73 4.98
CA ALA A 76 -3.61 20.00 5.11
C ALA A 76 -4.58 21.14 5.48
N MET A 77 -5.74 21.21 4.82
CA MET A 77 -6.78 22.19 5.15
C MET A 77 -7.24 22.04 6.61
N LEU A 78 -7.54 20.83 7.09
CA LEU A 78 -7.93 20.61 8.49
C LEU A 78 -6.88 21.12 9.49
N LYS A 79 -5.60 20.94 9.17
CA LYS A 79 -4.49 21.47 9.96
C LYS A 79 -4.44 23.00 9.91
N ASP A 80 -4.56 23.59 8.71
CA ASP A 80 -4.41 25.03 8.50
C ASP A 80 -5.53 25.85 9.15
N ILE A 81 -6.74 25.30 9.28
CA ILE A 81 -7.84 25.92 10.03
C ILE A 81 -7.77 25.68 11.56
N GLY A 82 -6.70 25.03 12.04
CA GLY A 82 -6.48 24.76 13.46
C GLY A 82 -7.32 23.61 14.03
N CYS A 83 -7.94 22.80 13.18
CA CYS A 83 -8.78 21.68 13.60
C CYS A 83 -8.00 20.39 13.88
N PHE A 84 -6.70 20.35 13.59
CA PHE A 84 -5.84 19.18 13.83
C PHE A 84 -4.52 19.61 14.49
N THR A 85 -4.26 19.13 15.70
CA THR A 85 -3.03 19.42 16.46
C THR A 85 -1.92 18.41 16.16
N GLY A 86 -2.29 17.19 15.73
CA GLY A 86 -1.37 16.09 15.50
C GLY A 86 -0.94 15.34 16.76
N ASP A 87 -1.64 15.53 17.88
CA ASP A 87 -1.48 14.70 19.06
C ASP A 87 -1.98 13.26 18.82
N PHE A 88 -1.84 12.42 19.85
CA PHE A 88 -2.25 11.02 19.79
C PHE A 88 -3.73 10.85 19.46
N LEU A 89 -4.60 11.62 20.14
CA LEU A 89 -6.04 11.49 19.99
C LEU A 89 -6.49 11.97 18.60
N ASP A 90 -6.00 13.13 18.16
CA ASP A 90 -6.32 13.67 16.83
C ASP A 90 -5.92 12.70 15.72
N LYS A 91 -4.74 12.06 15.83
CA LYS A 91 -4.32 11.02 14.87
C LYS A 91 -5.25 9.81 14.91
N ALA A 92 -5.61 9.32 16.09
CA ALA A 92 -6.49 8.17 16.24
C ALA A 92 -7.91 8.46 15.72
N LEU A 93 -8.44 9.65 15.95
CA LEU A 93 -9.75 10.08 15.46
C LEU A 93 -9.77 10.25 13.93
N ILE A 94 -8.73 10.84 13.35
CA ILE A 94 -8.59 10.92 11.89
C ILE A 94 -8.54 9.51 11.28
N GLN A 95 -7.76 8.61 11.87
CA GLN A 95 -7.71 7.22 11.44
C GLN A 95 -9.08 6.53 11.56
N PHE A 96 -9.79 6.72 12.68
CA PHE A 96 -11.13 6.17 12.88
C PHE A 96 -12.13 6.64 11.81
N CYS A 97 -12.16 7.94 11.52
CA CYS A 97 -13.15 8.54 10.63
C CYS A 97 -12.84 8.36 9.14
N PHE A 98 -11.56 8.35 8.75
CA PHE A 98 -11.16 8.46 7.34
C PHE A 98 -10.50 7.20 6.77
N MET A 99 -9.93 6.31 7.59
CA MET A 99 -9.10 5.20 7.08
C MET A 99 -9.87 4.26 6.15
N ASP A 100 -11.13 3.95 6.46
CA ASP A 100 -11.97 3.08 5.63
C ASP A 100 -12.24 3.72 4.25
N LEU A 101 -12.47 5.04 4.20
CA LEU A 101 -12.67 5.79 2.95
C LEU A 101 -11.41 5.81 2.10
N VAL A 102 -10.28 6.17 2.71
CA VAL A 102 -8.98 6.19 2.03
C VAL A 102 -8.62 4.80 1.49
N GLN A 103 -8.84 3.75 2.28
CA GLN A 103 -8.60 2.37 1.84
C GLN A 103 -9.47 1.99 0.65
N ALA A 104 -10.78 2.29 0.69
CA ALA A 104 -11.69 1.98 -0.41
C ALA A 104 -11.29 2.67 -1.72
N GLU A 105 -10.85 3.93 -1.66
CA GLU A 105 -10.39 4.63 -2.85
C GLU A 105 -9.02 4.14 -3.36
N LEU A 106 -8.11 3.74 -2.46
CA LEU A 106 -6.85 3.10 -2.84
C LEU A 106 -7.11 1.77 -3.57
N ASP A 107 -8.06 0.97 -3.09
CA ASP A 107 -8.46 -0.29 -3.73
C ASP A 107 -9.07 -0.02 -5.12
N ALA A 108 -9.90 1.02 -5.26
CA ALA A 108 -10.41 1.47 -6.55
C ALA A 108 -9.27 1.91 -7.50
N THR A 109 -8.27 2.61 -6.97
CA THR A 109 -7.08 3.05 -7.72
C THR A 109 -6.26 1.86 -8.23
N VAL A 110 -6.10 0.82 -7.42
CA VAL A 110 -5.45 -0.45 -7.83
C VAL A 110 -6.21 -1.08 -8.99
N ASN A 111 -7.53 -1.15 -8.91
CA ASN A 111 -8.36 -1.72 -9.99
C ASN A 111 -8.27 -0.89 -11.28
N LEU A 112 -8.29 0.43 -11.17
CA LEU A 112 -8.14 1.34 -12.30
C LEU A 112 -6.77 1.16 -12.97
N TRP A 113 -5.70 1.15 -12.17
CA TRP A 113 -4.35 0.92 -12.68
C TRP A 113 -4.21 -0.47 -13.30
N ASN A 114 -4.72 -1.52 -12.70
CA ASN A 114 -4.56 -2.86 -13.25
C ASN A 114 -5.34 -3.08 -14.56
N SER A 115 -6.42 -2.31 -14.75
CA SER A 115 -7.32 -2.43 -15.91
C SER A 115 -7.01 -1.47 -17.06
N HIS A 116 -6.24 -0.40 -16.81
CA HIS A 116 -5.93 0.59 -17.84
C HIS A 116 -5.14 -0.03 -19.00
N ARG A 117 -5.27 0.55 -20.19
CA ARG A 117 -4.54 0.09 -21.38
C ARG A 117 -3.29 0.94 -21.59
N ILE A 118 -2.12 0.33 -21.43
CA ILE A 118 -0.83 0.88 -21.86
C ILE A 118 -0.78 0.82 -23.39
N ARG A 119 -0.57 1.98 -24.02
CA ARG A 119 -0.49 2.09 -25.48
C ARG A 119 0.85 1.54 -25.98
N PRO A 120 0.88 0.87 -27.16
CA PRO A 120 2.12 0.50 -27.81
C PRO A 120 3.02 1.72 -28.04
N SER A 121 4.32 1.56 -27.75
CA SER A 121 5.33 2.57 -28.00
C SER A 121 6.28 2.11 -29.11
N LYS A 122 7.01 3.04 -29.75
CA LYS A 122 8.07 2.70 -30.70
C LYS A 122 9.24 1.95 -30.04
N ASN A 123 9.38 2.06 -28.72
CA ASN A 123 10.37 1.32 -27.97
C ASN A 123 9.82 -0.07 -27.63
N HIS A 124 10.29 -1.09 -28.34
CA HIS A 124 9.90 -2.49 -28.13
C HIS A 124 10.20 -3.02 -26.72
N LYS A 125 11.07 -2.37 -25.94
CA LYS A 125 11.35 -2.75 -24.54
C LYS A 125 10.28 -2.28 -23.55
N VAL A 126 9.31 -1.48 -24.01
CA VAL A 126 8.18 -1.03 -23.20
C VAL A 126 6.98 -1.92 -23.50
N PRO A 127 6.51 -2.72 -22.54
CA PRO A 127 5.38 -3.59 -22.77
C PRO A 127 4.10 -2.77 -22.96
N SER A 128 3.12 -3.36 -23.64
CA SER A 128 1.83 -2.72 -23.93
C SER A 128 0.68 -3.68 -23.69
N GLY A 129 -0.52 -3.17 -23.44
CA GLY A 129 -1.67 -3.98 -23.03
C GLY A 129 -2.21 -3.56 -21.67
N ARG A 130 -3.00 -4.43 -21.05
CA ARG A 130 -3.53 -4.19 -19.71
C ARG A 130 -2.60 -4.82 -18.68
N PRO A 131 -2.14 -4.10 -17.63
CA PRO A 131 -1.23 -4.64 -16.64
C PRO A 131 -1.69 -5.97 -16.05
N VAL A 132 -2.99 -6.12 -15.74
CA VAL A 132 -3.53 -7.38 -15.23
C VAL A 132 -3.33 -8.54 -16.21
N VAL A 133 -3.62 -8.34 -17.50
CA VAL A 133 -3.47 -9.38 -18.53
C VAL A 133 -1.99 -9.69 -18.77
N MET A 134 -1.15 -8.66 -18.80
CA MET A 134 0.30 -8.82 -18.94
C MET A 134 0.90 -9.62 -17.78
N TYR A 135 0.38 -9.44 -16.57
CA TYR A 135 0.83 -10.16 -15.38
C TYR A 135 0.29 -11.60 -15.34
N THR A 136 -0.97 -11.83 -15.69
CA THR A 136 -1.62 -13.15 -15.59
C THR A 136 -1.38 -14.06 -16.78
N CYS A 137 -1.15 -13.51 -17.98
CA CYS A 137 -1.04 -14.24 -19.23
C CYS A 137 0.31 -13.94 -19.91
N LYS A 138 1.40 -14.20 -19.18
CA LYS A 138 2.78 -13.85 -19.58
C LYS A 138 3.18 -14.50 -20.91
N GLU A 139 2.64 -15.69 -21.17
CA GLU A 139 2.90 -16.50 -22.36
C GLU A 139 2.43 -15.80 -23.65
N LEU A 140 1.35 -15.01 -23.57
CA LEU A 140 0.86 -14.20 -24.71
C LEU A 140 1.86 -13.12 -25.12
N TYR A 141 2.77 -12.77 -24.23
CA TYR A 141 3.83 -11.78 -24.43
C TYR A 141 5.19 -12.43 -24.72
N GLY A 142 5.24 -13.75 -24.85
CA GLY A 142 6.49 -14.49 -25.03
C GLY A 142 7.40 -14.48 -23.80
N GLU A 143 6.83 -14.17 -22.63
CA GLU A 143 7.53 -14.12 -21.34
C GLU A 143 7.22 -15.37 -20.51
N GLN A 144 8.10 -15.67 -19.56
CA GLN A 144 7.94 -16.79 -18.62
C GLN A 144 7.70 -16.30 -17.19
N ASP A 145 7.29 -17.20 -16.31
CA ASP A 145 7.25 -16.89 -14.89
C ASP A 145 8.66 -16.93 -14.26
N TYR A 146 8.97 -15.91 -13.48
CA TYR A 146 10.21 -15.76 -12.71
C TYR A 146 9.92 -15.80 -11.20
N LEU A 147 8.80 -16.41 -10.80
CA LEU A 147 8.47 -16.64 -9.41
C LEU A 147 9.31 -17.80 -8.85
N CYS A 148 9.99 -17.57 -7.74
CA CYS A 148 10.73 -18.59 -7.00
C CYS A 148 9.85 -19.11 -5.86
N SER A 149 9.64 -20.43 -5.79
CA SER A 149 8.86 -21.05 -4.72
C SER A 149 9.48 -20.78 -3.35
N VAL A 150 8.64 -20.59 -2.34
CA VAL A 150 9.04 -20.43 -0.94
C VAL A 150 8.22 -21.38 -0.07
N THR A 151 8.77 -21.83 1.04
CA THR A 151 8.02 -22.68 1.98
C THR A 151 7.17 -21.82 2.93
N ASP A 152 6.12 -22.42 3.50
CA ASP A 152 5.30 -21.73 4.50
C ASP A 152 6.12 -21.33 5.73
N ASP A 153 7.09 -22.15 6.14
CA ASP A 153 8.00 -21.85 7.25
C ASP A 153 8.83 -20.59 6.97
N GLU A 154 9.30 -20.42 5.73
CA GLU A 154 10.06 -19.24 5.34
C GLU A 154 9.20 -17.98 5.32
N VAL A 155 7.96 -18.12 4.84
CA VAL A 155 6.99 -17.02 4.84
C VAL A 155 6.65 -16.61 6.28
N ASN A 156 6.42 -17.58 7.17
CA ASN A 156 6.09 -17.35 8.57
C ASN A 156 7.25 -16.66 9.31
N ALA A 157 8.49 -17.12 9.12
CA ALA A 157 9.67 -16.45 9.69
C ALA A 157 9.79 -14.98 9.24
N CYS A 158 9.47 -14.67 7.98
CA CYS A 158 9.46 -13.29 7.51
C CYS A 158 8.27 -12.48 8.07
N LEU A 159 7.14 -13.11 8.35
CA LEU A 159 5.96 -12.46 8.90
C LEU A 159 6.16 -12.03 10.36
N GLU A 160 6.96 -12.76 11.14
CA GLU A 160 7.33 -12.39 12.51
C GLU A 160 8.07 -11.05 12.58
N GLU A 161 8.81 -10.70 11.53
CA GLU A 161 9.53 -9.42 11.39
C GLU A 161 8.66 -8.30 10.77
N CYS A 162 7.39 -8.57 10.46
CA CYS A 162 6.47 -7.60 9.85
C CYS A 162 5.50 -7.00 10.87
N THR A 163 5.23 -5.70 10.76
CA THR A 163 4.08 -5.09 11.43
C THR A 163 2.82 -5.38 10.63
N ASN A 164 1.92 -6.20 11.19
CA ASN A 164 0.64 -6.50 10.55
C ASN A 164 -0.31 -5.31 10.66
N LYS A 165 -1.17 -5.15 9.64
CA LYS A 165 -2.32 -4.25 9.74
C LYS A 165 -3.22 -4.76 10.87
N GLY A 166 -3.48 -3.90 11.85
CA GLY A 166 -4.34 -4.23 12.99
C GLY A 166 -5.79 -4.49 12.56
N LEU A 167 -6.57 -5.09 13.46
CA LEU A 167 -8.02 -5.28 13.26
C LEU A 167 -8.79 -3.95 13.25
N PHE A 168 -8.25 -2.96 13.96
CA PHE A 168 -8.85 -1.63 14.12
C PHE A 168 -8.18 -0.62 13.20
N THR A 169 -8.94 0.38 12.76
CA THR A 169 -8.44 1.47 11.92
C THR A 169 -7.50 2.42 12.67
N CYS A 170 -7.65 2.47 13.99
CA CYS A 170 -6.85 3.26 14.92
C CYS A 170 -6.51 2.45 16.18
N ASP A 171 -6.07 3.12 17.24
CA ASP A 171 -5.89 2.52 18.56
C ASP A 171 -7.17 1.84 19.05
N GLU A 172 -7.05 0.64 19.64
CA GLU A 172 -8.17 -0.19 20.07
C GLU A 172 -9.08 0.51 21.09
N THR A 173 -8.48 1.18 22.09
CA THR A 173 -9.26 1.87 23.13
C THR A 173 -10.02 3.06 22.54
N VAL A 174 -9.37 3.81 21.64
CA VAL A 174 -10.03 4.93 20.95
C VAL A 174 -11.13 4.42 20.02
N PHE A 175 -10.90 3.31 19.32
CA PHE A 175 -11.89 2.71 18.42
C PHE A 175 -13.15 2.28 19.18
N GLU A 176 -12.99 1.57 20.29
CA GLU A 176 -14.11 1.14 21.13
C GLU A 176 -14.90 2.34 21.69
N LEU A 177 -14.20 3.33 22.23
CA LEU A 177 -14.85 4.55 22.74
C LEU A 177 -15.64 5.29 21.66
N CYS A 178 -15.05 5.47 20.46
CA CYS A 178 -15.74 6.14 19.36
C CYS A 178 -16.95 5.34 18.88
N SER A 179 -16.85 4.01 18.86
CA SER A 179 -17.96 3.12 18.48
C SER A 179 -19.13 3.24 19.45
N LEU A 180 -18.86 3.28 20.77
CA LEU A 180 -19.88 3.50 21.80
C LEU A 180 -20.54 4.87 21.67
N LEU A 181 -19.76 5.94 21.51
CA LEU A 181 -20.29 7.30 21.33
C LEU A 181 -21.14 7.44 20.05
N MET A 182 -20.80 6.71 18.99
CA MET A 182 -21.63 6.66 17.78
C MET A 182 -22.94 5.93 18.02
N GLU A 183 -22.92 4.82 18.75
CA GLU A 183 -24.13 4.04 19.07
C GLU A 183 -25.08 4.82 19.99
N GLU A 184 -24.56 5.50 21.00
CA GLU A 184 -25.35 6.33 21.93
C GLU A 184 -26.10 7.47 21.21
N GLU A 185 -25.52 8.00 20.14
CA GLU A 185 -26.01 9.18 19.42
C GLU A 185 -26.58 8.84 18.03
N ASP A 186 -26.83 7.55 17.77
CA ASP A 186 -27.39 6.98 16.53
C ASP A 186 -26.68 7.46 15.26
N ARG A 187 -25.34 7.50 15.30
CA ARG A 187 -24.49 7.94 14.18
C ARG A 187 -24.01 6.77 13.34
N GLN A 188 -24.01 6.98 12.03
CA GLN A 188 -23.53 6.01 11.05
C GLN A 188 -22.07 6.28 10.67
N LYS A 189 -21.41 5.25 10.12
CA LYS A 189 -20.09 5.41 9.50
C LYS A 189 -20.18 6.37 8.31
N PRO A 190 -19.15 7.21 8.09
CA PRO A 190 -19.14 8.16 6.99
C PRO A 190 -18.91 7.46 5.64
N HIS A 191 -19.51 8.01 4.59
CA HIS A 191 -19.38 7.51 3.20
C HIS A 191 -18.61 8.49 2.29
N CYS A 192 -18.33 9.70 2.76
CA CYS A 192 -17.55 10.70 2.05
C CYS A 192 -16.69 11.54 3.03
N ALA A 193 -15.78 12.34 2.48
CA ALA A 193 -14.84 13.12 3.27
C ALA A 193 -15.54 14.17 4.16
N GLU A 194 -16.64 14.76 3.67
CA GLU A 194 -17.43 15.74 4.41
C GLU A 194 -18.10 15.11 5.63
N GLU A 195 -18.74 13.94 5.47
CA GLU A 195 -19.33 13.18 6.57
C GLU A 195 -18.27 12.75 7.59
N ALA A 196 -17.09 12.32 7.11
CA ALA A 196 -15.99 11.93 7.97
C ALA A 196 -15.44 13.12 8.78
N ALA A 197 -15.36 14.31 8.19
CA ALA A 197 -14.98 15.52 8.92
C ALA A 197 -16.02 15.91 9.97
N LEU A 198 -17.32 15.82 9.65
CA LEU A 198 -18.37 16.07 10.63
C LEU A 198 -18.31 15.09 11.80
N LEU A 199 -18.08 13.81 11.53
CA LEU A 199 -17.89 12.79 12.57
C LEU A 199 -16.62 13.05 13.39
N TYR A 200 -15.51 13.42 12.74
CA TYR A 200 -14.27 13.78 13.41
C TYR A 200 -14.46 14.92 14.40
N HIS A 201 -15.08 16.03 13.97
CA HIS A 201 -15.35 17.16 14.86
C HIS A 201 -16.27 16.78 16.01
N PHE A 202 -17.32 16.01 15.75
CA PHE A 202 -18.22 15.52 16.78
C PHE A 202 -17.51 14.69 17.85
N LEU A 203 -16.72 13.70 17.44
CA LEU A 203 -15.99 12.82 18.37
C LEU A 203 -14.94 13.61 19.14
N ARG A 204 -14.27 14.53 18.46
CA ARG A 204 -13.27 15.41 19.08
C ARG A 204 -13.88 16.28 20.18
N ASP A 205 -15.03 16.90 19.92
CA ASP A 205 -15.74 17.75 20.89
C ASP A 205 -16.37 16.96 22.07
N LYS A 206 -16.60 15.66 21.89
CA LYS A 206 -17.13 14.78 22.95
C LYS A 206 -16.05 14.22 23.87
N ILE A 207 -14.83 14.04 23.36
CA ILE A 207 -13.72 13.42 24.09
C ILE A 207 -12.79 14.47 24.73
N LEU A 208 -12.63 15.64 24.09
CA LEU A 208 -11.86 16.78 24.62
C LEU A 208 -12.74 17.71 25.47
#